data_AF-A0A2S8BBR8-F1
#
_entry.id   AF-A0A2S8BBR8-F1
#
_cell.length_a   1.000
_cell.length_b   1.000
_cell.length_c   1.000
_cell.angle_alpha   90.00
_cell.angle_beta   90.00
_cell.angle_gamma   90.00
#
_symmetry.space_group_name_H-M   'P 1'
#
loop_
_entity.id
_entity.type
_entity.pdbx_description
1 polymer ?
#
loop_
_entity_poly.entity_id
_entity_poly.type
_entity_poly.pdbx_seq_one_letter_code
_entity_poly.pdbx_strand_id
1 'polypeptide(L)'
;MREWLLAALHSRVSKFFTHPVIATVLFVAGFYGLYFSGLFDAAAGSHVGHLAMNLHFLLSGYLFYWVVIGVDPTPRPIPPVAKVGVVFASLPLHAFFGVVLMGMKSLLAEDFYRSLHLSWHTDLMGDQRLGGGIAWAAGEIPLVIVMVALLVQWRRSDQRTATRLDRAADRDDDAELAAYNAMLAELARRDASQR
;
A
#
# COMPACT_ATOMS: atom_id res chain seq x y z
N MET A 1 24.48 -18.60 -7.24
CA MET A 1 23.79 -17.30 -7.06
C MET A 1 22.27 -17.45 -6.88
N ARG A 2 21.58 -18.21 -7.74
CA ARG A 2 20.11 -18.41 -7.67
C ARG A 2 19.59 -19.02 -6.36
N GLU A 3 20.27 -20.02 -5.80
CA GLU A 3 19.87 -20.66 -4.53
C GLU A 3 19.96 -19.71 -3.33
N TRP A 4 20.99 -18.88 -3.26
CA TRP A 4 21.16 -17.88 -2.20
C TRP A 4 20.10 -16.78 -2.27
N LEU A 5 19.72 -16.36 -3.48
CA LEU A 5 18.63 -15.41 -3.69
C LEU A 5 17.29 -16.01 -3.28
N LEU A 6 17.01 -17.26 -3.65
CA LEU A 6 15.80 -17.97 -3.24
C LEU A 6 15.75 -18.19 -1.72
N ALA A 7 16.88 -18.52 -1.09
CA ALA A 7 16.98 -18.66 0.35
C ALA A 7 16.75 -17.33 1.08
N ALA A 8 17.34 -16.24 0.58
CA ALA A 8 17.11 -14.90 1.12
C ALA A 8 15.64 -14.48 0.98
N LEU A 9 15.02 -14.76 -0.17
CA LEU A 9 13.62 -14.45 -0.46
C LEU A 9 12.65 -15.27 0.42
N HIS A 10 12.97 -16.52 0.74
CA HIS A 10 12.13 -17.34 1.62
C HIS A 10 12.46 -17.23 3.11
N SER A 11 13.40 -16.34 3.48
CA SER A 11 13.79 -16.11 4.87
C SER A 11 12.65 -15.57 5.72
N ARG A 12 12.74 -15.76 7.04
CA ARG A 12 11.77 -15.20 8.00
C ARG A 12 11.72 -13.66 7.92
N VAL A 13 12.87 -13.04 7.68
CA VAL A 13 13.01 -11.59 7.53
C VAL A 13 12.24 -11.12 6.29
N SER A 14 12.44 -11.77 5.14
CA SER A 14 11.70 -11.43 3.92
C SER A 14 10.19 -11.61 4.12
N LYS A 15 9.74 -12.74 4.70
CA LYS A 15 8.32 -12.98 5.00
C LYS A 15 7.69 -11.94 5.93
N PHE A 16 8.46 -11.38 6.86
CA PHE A 16 8.00 -10.32 7.75
C PHE A 16 7.81 -9.00 7.00
N PHE A 17 8.83 -8.55 6.28
CA PHE A 17 8.78 -7.29 5.53
C PHE A 17 7.80 -7.34 4.35
N THR A 18 7.61 -8.51 3.72
CA THR A 18 6.63 -8.68 2.64
C THR A 18 5.22 -8.94 3.15
N HIS A 19 4.97 -8.86 4.47
CA HIS A 19 3.59 -8.85 4.95
C HIS A 19 2.93 -7.53 4.55
N PRO A 20 1.75 -7.54 3.89
CA PRO A 20 1.15 -6.34 3.30
C PRO A 20 0.98 -5.22 4.31
N VAL A 21 0.50 -5.52 5.52
CA VAL A 21 0.36 -4.51 6.59
C VAL A 21 1.71 -3.91 6.99
N ILE A 22 2.77 -4.70 7.07
CA ILE A 22 4.10 -4.20 7.47
C ILE A 22 4.67 -3.32 6.37
N ALA A 23 4.56 -3.75 5.10
CA ALA A 23 4.98 -2.96 3.95
C ALA A 23 4.21 -1.62 3.87
N THR A 24 2.90 -1.64 4.09
CA THR A 24 2.08 -0.41 4.13
C THR A 24 2.47 0.50 5.29
N VAL A 25 2.67 -0.05 6.48
CA VAL A 25 3.10 0.74 7.65
C VAL A 25 4.46 1.37 7.39
N LEU A 26 5.43 0.65 6.83
CA LEU A 26 6.75 1.21 6.49
C LEU A 26 6.65 2.29 5.41
N PHE A 27 5.78 2.10 4.43
CA PHE A 27 5.55 3.08 3.36
C PHE A 27 4.95 4.38 3.89
N VAL A 28 3.97 4.31 4.80
CA VAL A 28 3.24 5.49 5.30
C VAL A 28 3.90 6.09 6.54
N ALA A 29 4.17 5.30 7.57
CA ALA A 29 4.62 5.79 8.87
C ALA A 29 6.02 6.44 8.80
N GLY A 30 6.81 6.14 7.76
CA GLY A 30 8.08 6.82 7.50
C GLY A 30 7.93 8.33 7.39
N PHE A 31 6.88 8.81 6.72
CA PHE A 31 6.58 10.25 6.62
C PHE A 31 6.26 10.86 7.99
N TYR A 32 5.29 10.27 8.69
CA TYR A 32 4.83 10.76 9.99
C TYR A 32 5.96 10.76 11.02
N GLY A 33 6.74 9.67 11.07
CA GLY A 33 7.89 9.56 11.95
C GLY A 33 8.93 10.63 11.63
N LEU A 34 9.36 10.74 10.37
CA LEU A 34 10.40 11.68 9.98
C LEU A 34 10.02 13.14 10.27
N TYR A 35 8.81 13.54 9.87
CA TYR A 35 8.40 14.95 9.89
C TYR A 35 7.81 15.40 11.23
N PHE A 36 7.27 14.49 12.06
CA PHE A 36 6.66 14.88 13.34
C PHE A 36 7.49 14.54 14.57
N SER A 37 8.61 13.83 14.43
CA SER A 37 9.50 13.52 15.55
C SER A 37 10.70 14.47 15.68
N GLY A 38 10.82 15.49 14.82
CA GLY A 38 11.99 16.37 14.73
C GLY A 38 13.21 15.75 14.02
N LEU A 39 13.09 14.53 13.48
CA LEU A 39 14.17 13.90 12.72
C LEU A 39 14.49 14.68 11.44
N PHE A 40 13.47 15.22 10.78
CA PHE A 40 13.67 16.07 9.61
C PHE A 40 14.49 17.33 9.95
N ASP A 41 14.19 17.99 11.07
CA ASP A 41 14.92 19.20 11.49
C ASP A 41 16.41 18.90 11.73
N ALA A 42 16.72 17.77 12.36
CA ALA A 42 18.09 17.31 12.57
C ALA A 42 18.78 16.88 11.26
N ALA A 43 18.03 16.36 10.30
CA ALA A 43 18.57 15.85 9.04
C ALA A 43 18.69 16.92 7.94
N ALA A 44 17.95 18.02 8.02
CA ALA A 44 17.82 19.01 6.95
C ALA A 44 19.16 19.61 6.49
N GLY A 45 20.08 19.84 7.42
CA GLY A 45 21.44 20.33 7.11
C GLY A 45 22.45 19.23 6.74
N SER A 46 22.07 17.96 6.80
CA SER A 46 22.99 16.81 6.70
C SER A 46 22.85 16.08 5.37
N HIS A 47 23.92 16.01 4.59
CA HIS A 47 23.94 15.23 3.35
C HIS A 47 23.66 13.74 3.60
N VAL A 48 24.23 13.18 4.67
CA VAL A 48 23.99 11.79 5.09
C VAL A 48 22.54 11.59 5.51
N GLY A 49 21.95 12.59 6.19
CA GLY A 49 20.53 12.60 6.54
C GLY A 49 19.64 12.51 5.29
N HIS A 50 19.89 13.37 4.31
CA HIS A 50 19.19 13.34 3.02
C HIS A 50 19.35 12.00 2.29
N LEU A 51 20.55 11.42 2.27
CA LEU A 51 20.78 10.12 1.64
C LEU A 51 20.00 9.00 2.35
N ALA A 52 20.00 9.00 3.68
CA ALA A 52 19.24 8.03 4.48
C ALA A 52 17.73 8.16 4.26
N MET A 53 17.22 9.40 4.17
CA MET A 53 15.81 9.67 3.84
C MET A 53 15.45 9.12 2.46
N ASN A 54 16.23 9.47 1.42
CA ASN A 54 16.00 8.98 0.07
C ASN A 54 16.03 7.45 0.01
N LEU A 55 17.01 6.83 0.65
CA LEU A 55 17.13 5.38 0.71
C LEU A 55 15.92 4.76 1.42
N HIS A 56 15.49 5.31 2.55
CA HIS A 56 14.33 4.81 3.29
C HIS A 56 13.06 4.84 2.43
N PHE A 57 12.72 6.00 1.85
CA PHE A 57 11.49 6.15 1.06
C PHE A 57 11.53 5.35 -0.25
N LEU A 58 12.70 5.25 -0.88
CA LEU A 58 12.87 4.43 -2.07
C LEU A 58 12.66 2.94 -1.73
N LEU A 59 13.30 2.45 -0.66
CA LEU A 59 13.19 1.05 -0.25
C LEU A 59 11.78 0.70 0.26
N SER A 60 11.15 1.59 1.04
CA SER A 60 9.79 1.35 1.54
C SER A 60 8.76 1.38 0.42
N GLY A 61 8.86 2.35 -0.50
CA GLY A 61 8.03 2.42 -1.70
C GLY A 61 8.22 1.20 -2.61
N TYR A 62 9.47 0.82 -2.87
CA TYR A 62 9.78 -0.38 -3.65
C TYR A 62 9.20 -1.64 -3.01
N LEU A 63 9.39 -1.83 -1.70
CA LEU A 63 8.84 -2.96 -0.95
C LEU A 63 7.30 -3.01 -1.04
N PHE A 64 6.63 -1.87 -0.84
CA PHE A 64 5.18 -1.76 -0.95
C PHE A 64 4.69 -2.15 -2.34
N TYR A 65 5.25 -1.54 -3.40
CA TYR A 65 4.86 -1.85 -4.77
C TYR A 65 5.22 -3.28 -5.17
N TRP A 66 6.33 -3.84 -4.68
CA TRP A 66 6.68 -5.23 -4.91
C TRP A 66 5.61 -6.19 -4.35
N VAL A 67 5.16 -5.96 -3.11
CA VAL A 67 4.11 -6.76 -2.46
C VAL A 67 2.77 -6.62 -3.20
N VAL A 68 2.42 -5.41 -3.62
CA VAL A 68 1.12 -5.09 -4.20
C VAL A 68 1.04 -5.48 -5.68
N ILE A 69 1.97 -5.01 -6.51
CA ILE A 69 1.98 -5.30 -7.95
C ILE A 69 2.19 -6.80 -8.14
N GLY A 70 3.19 -7.37 -7.45
CA GLY A 70 3.42 -8.82 -7.40
C GLY A 70 3.66 -9.46 -8.78
N VAL A 71 4.38 -8.75 -9.66
CA VAL A 71 4.90 -9.30 -10.92
C VAL A 71 5.99 -10.34 -10.63
N ASP A 72 6.84 -10.04 -9.63
CA ASP A 72 7.87 -10.95 -9.15
C ASP A 72 7.33 -11.90 -8.07
N PRO A 73 7.91 -13.11 -7.92
CA PRO A 73 7.54 -14.04 -6.86
C PRO A 73 7.69 -13.39 -5.49
N THR A 74 6.57 -13.21 -4.78
CA THR A 74 6.59 -12.74 -3.40
C THR A 74 6.48 -13.95 -2.45
N PRO A 75 7.12 -13.91 -1.27
CA PRO A 75 7.05 -15.01 -0.29
C PRO A 75 5.63 -15.22 0.26
N ARG A 76 4.76 -14.22 0.09
CA ARG A 76 3.37 -14.20 0.54
C ARG A 76 2.49 -13.58 -0.56
N PRO A 77 2.14 -14.35 -1.61
CA PRO A 77 1.24 -13.86 -2.63
C PRO A 77 -0.14 -13.60 -2.01
N ILE A 78 -0.74 -12.46 -2.33
CA ILE A 78 -2.07 -12.08 -1.87
C ILE A 78 -3.04 -12.00 -3.06
N PRO A 79 -4.33 -12.34 -2.86
CA PRO A 79 -5.31 -12.35 -3.94
C PRO A 79 -5.55 -10.94 -4.49
N PRO A 80 -5.99 -10.79 -5.76
CA PRO A 80 -6.18 -9.48 -6.39
C PRO A 80 -7.05 -8.51 -5.59
N VAL A 81 -8.15 -8.98 -5.01
CA VAL A 81 -9.03 -8.17 -4.16
C VAL A 81 -8.32 -7.65 -2.90
N ALA A 82 -7.44 -8.45 -2.29
CA ALA A 82 -6.65 -8.01 -1.14
C ALA A 82 -5.61 -6.95 -1.54
N LYS A 83 -5.00 -7.07 -2.73
CA LYS A 83 -4.10 -6.04 -3.27
C LYS A 83 -4.83 -4.71 -3.42
N VAL A 84 -6.04 -4.72 -3.98
CA VAL A 84 -6.91 -3.54 -4.08
C VAL A 84 -7.19 -2.96 -2.70
N GLY A 85 -7.60 -3.78 -1.73
CA GLY A 85 -7.84 -3.34 -0.36
C GLY A 85 -6.63 -2.68 0.31
N VAL A 86 -5.43 -3.24 0.10
CA VAL A 86 -4.18 -2.69 0.64
C VAL A 86 -3.86 -1.31 0.06
N VAL A 87 -3.93 -1.14 -1.27
CA VAL A 87 -3.70 0.16 -1.90
C VAL A 87 -4.78 1.16 -1.50
N PHE A 88 -6.03 0.72 -1.45
CA PHE A 88 -7.14 1.58 -1.10
C PHE A 88 -7.00 2.11 0.33
N ALA A 89 -6.60 1.25 1.26
CA ALA A 89 -6.34 1.65 2.64
C ALA A 89 -5.11 2.58 2.76
N SER A 90 -4.08 2.40 1.92
CA SER A 90 -2.89 3.26 1.96
C SER A 90 -3.14 4.66 1.39
N LEU A 91 -3.98 4.80 0.37
CA LEU A 91 -4.29 6.09 -0.30
C LEU A 91 -4.61 7.21 0.69
N PRO A 92 -5.68 7.13 1.53
CA PRO A 92 -6.02 8.24 2.43
C PRO A 92 -4.94 8.47 3.49
N LEU A 93 -4.28 7.42 3.98
CA LEU A 93 -3.22 7.56 4.99
C LEU A 93 -1.98 8.25 4.42
N HIS A 94 -1.63 7.98 3.16
CA HIS A 94 -0.53 8.61 2.46
C HIS A 94 -0.88 10.06 2.06
N ALA A 95 -2.05 10.26 1.45
CA ALA A 95 -2.52 11.58 1.03
C ALA A 95 -2.65 12.55 2.22
N PHE A 96 -3.20 12.07 3.34
CA PHE A 96 -3.50 12.94 4.49
C PHE A 96 -2.24 13.55 5.10
N PHE A 97 -1.06 12.93 4.94
CA PHE A 97 0.21 13.52 5.35
C PHE A 97 0.43 14.93 4.75
N GLY A 98 0.20 15.09 3.44
CA GLY A 98 0.34 16.38 2.77
C GLY A 98 -0.65 17.43 3.28
N VAL A 99 -1.88 16.99 3.58
CA VAL A 99 -2.92 17.86 4.19
C VAL A 99 -2.51 18.31 5.59
N VAL A 100 -1.93 17.42 6.40
CA VAL A 100 -1.40 17.78 7.73
C VAL A 100 -0.29 18.82 7.58
N LEU A 101 0.65 18.64 6.67
CA LEU A 101 1.73 19.61 6.40
C LEU A 101 1.18 21.01 6.04
N MET A 102 0.15 21.09 5.21
CA MET A 102 -0.51 22.37 4.89
C MET A 102 -1.14 23.04 6.11
N GLY A 103 -1.66 22.23 7.04
CA GLY A 103 -2.35 22.71 8.24
C GLY A 103 -1.43 23.06 9.41
N MET A 104 -0.14 22.68 9.33
CA MET A 104 0.84 22.97 10.38
C MET A 104 1.06 24.47 10.57
N LYS A 105 1.24 24.88 11.83
CA LYS A 105 1.55 26.25 12.22
C LYS A 105 3.03 26.47 12.53
N SER A 106 3.77 25.39 12.80
CA SER A 106 5.21 25.40 12.97
C SER A 106 5.91 25.16 11.63
N LEU A 107 7.05 25.81 11.46
CA LEU A 107 7.93 25.59 10.32
C LEU A 107 8.84 24.39 10.57
N LEU A 108 8.88 23.48 9.62
CA LEU A 108 9.83 22.38 9.56
C LEU A 108 11.18 22.91 9.08
N ALA A 109 12.24 22.49 9.76
CA ALA A 109 13.63 22.85 9.52
C ALA A 109 13.87 24.37 9.38
N GLU A 110 13.17 25.17 10.18
CA GLU A 110 13.19 26.63 10.10
C GLU A 110 14.61 27.21 10.14
N ASP A 111 15.40 26.79 11.13
CA ASP A 111 16.77 27.26 11.30
C ASP A 111 17.64 26.97 10.07
N PHE A 112 17.48 25.78 9.48
CA PHE A 112 18.18 25.39 8.26
C PHE A 112 17.78 26.31 7.10
N TYR A 113 16.48 26.45 6.82
CA TYR A 113 16.03 27.26 5.69
C TYR A 113 16.38 28.75 5.84
N ARG A 114 16.33 29.29 7.06
CA ARG A 114 16.76 30.67 7.34
C ARG A 114 18.26 30.86 7.16
N SER A 115 19.07 29.86 7.50
CA SER A 115 20.54 29.93 7.35
C SER A 115 21.02 30.03 5.90
N LEU A 116 20.18 29.68 4.92
CA LEU A 116 20.51 29.76 3.50
C LEU A 116 20.52 31.20 2.97
N HIS A 117 19.91 32.15 3.69
CA HIS A 117 19.84 33.56 3.32
C HIS A 117 19.34 33.81 1.87
N LEU A 118 18.34 33.04 1.42
CA LEU A 118 17.78 33.13 0.08
C LEU A 118 16.88 34.37 -0.06
N SER A 119 17.27 35.31 -0.93
CA SER A 119 16.56 36.58 -1.10
C SER A 119 15.21 36.47 -1.82
N TRP A 120 14.94 35.36 -2.50
CA TRP A 120 13.73 35.11 -3.28
C TRP A 120 12.70 34.20 -2.59
N HIS A 121 12.97 33.74 -1.36
CA HIS A 121 12.15 32.74 -0.66
C HIS A 121 11.91 33.16 0.79
N THR A 122 11.04 34.15 0.98
CA THR A 122 10.83 34.81 2.28
C THR A 122 9.60 34.31 3.03
N ASP A 123 8.66 33.62 2.36
CA ASP A 123 7.45 33.05 2.95
C ASP A 123 7.56 31.53 3.16
N LEU A 124 8.42 31.14 4.11
CA LEU A 124 8.64 29.72 4.46
C LEU A 124 7.36 28.97 4.81
N MET A 125 6.35 29.66 5.35
CA MET A 125 5.06 29.04 5.68
C MET A 125 4.23 28.78 4.44
N GLY A 126 4.18 29.74 3.51
CA GLY A 126 3.62 29.56 2.17
C GLY A 126 4.31 28.40 1.44
N ASP A 127 5.62 28.30 1.54
CA ASP A 127 6.42 27.25 0.91
C ASP A 127 6.15 25.87 1.50
N GLN A 128 6.02 25.76 2.82
CA GLN A 128 5.61 24.51 3.48
C GLN A 128 4.21 24.08 3.07
N ARG A 129 3.27 25.03 2.96
CA ARG A 129 1.90 24.74 2.47
C ARG A 129 1.90 24.26 1.03
N LEU A 130 2.67 24.92 0.17
CA LEU A 130 2.85 24.50 -1.22
C LEU A 130 3.49 23.11 -1.30
N GLY A 131 4.54 22.86 -0.50
CA GLY A 131 5.21 21.56 -0.40
C GLY A 131 4.26 20.46 0.05
N GLY A 132 3.40 20.72 1.04
CA GLY A 132 2.32 19.81 1.45
C GLY A 132 1.34 19.51 0.30
N GLY A 133 1.00 20.53 -0.51
CA GLY A 133 0.16 20.37 -1.71
C GLY A 133 0.79 19.56 -2.83
N ILE A 134 2.07 19.77 -3.07
CA ILE A 134 2.81 18.97 -4.04
C ILE A 134 2.92 17.52 -3.54
N ALA A 135 3.26 17.31 -2.27
CA ALA A 135 3.35 15.97 -1.68
C ALA A 135 2.02 15.22 -1.77
N TRP A 136 0.90 15.90 -1.49
CA TRP A 136 -0.44 15.36 -1.67
C TRP A 136 -0.73 15.02 -3.14
N ALA A 137 -0.64 15.99 -4.05
CA ALA A 137 -1.06 15.79 -5.44
C ALA A 137 -0.16 14.80 -6.21
N ALA A 138 1.16 14.98 -6.11
CA ALA A 138 2.13 14.16 -6.84
C ALA A 138 2.23 12.74 -6.26
N GLY A 139 2.07 12.60 -4.93
CA GLY A 139 2.15 11.34 -4.22
C GLY A 139 1.06 10.33 -4.63
N GLU A 140 -0.12 10.82 -5.00
CA GLU A 140 -1.25 9.95 -5.34
C GLU A 140 -1.21 9.43 -6.78
N ILE A 141 -0.52 10.10 -7.71
CA ILE A 141 -0.50 9.71 -9.14
C ILE A 141 -0.04 8.24 -9.31
N PRO A 142 1.09 7.79 -8.73
CA PRO A 142 1.53 6.40 -8.87
C PRO A 142 0.56 5.41 -8.20
N LEU A 143 0.00 5.75 -7.03
CA LEU A 143 -0.96 4.90 -6.33
C LEU A 143 -2.26 4.72 -7.12
N VAL A 144 -2.78 5.79 -7.73
CA VAL A 144 -3.97 5.73 -8.59
C VAL A 144 -3.71 4.90 -9.84
N ILE A 145 -2.56 5.07 -10.50
CA ILE A 145 -2.19 4.24 -11.66
C ILE A 145 -2.17 2.75 -11.28
N VAL A 146 -1.53 2.41 -10.16
CA VAL A 146 -1.46 1.04 -9.66
C VAL A 146 -2.84 0.53 -9.26
N MET A 147 -3.66 1.36 -8.60
CA MET A 147 -5.04 1.02 -8.24
C MET A 147 -5.86 0.63 -9.48
N VAL A 148 -5.83 1.46 -10.53
CA VAL A 148 -6.52 1.18 -11.80
C VAL A 148 -6.01 -0.13 -12.41
N ALA A 149 -4.69 -0.34 -12.43
CA ALA A 149 -4.11 -1.59 -12.95
C ALA A 149 -4.58 -2.82 -12.16
N LEU A 150 -4.65 -2.75 -10.83
CA LEU A 150 -5.11 -3.84 -9.98
C LEU A 150 -6.61 -4.11 -10.14
N LEU A 151 -7.44 -3.08 -10.28
CA LEU A 151 -8.87 -3.23 -10.57
C LEU A 151 -9.09 -3.94 -11.91
N VAL A 152 -8.32 -3.57 -12.95
CA VAL A 152 -8.34 -4.26 -14.25
C VAL A 152 -7.89 -5.72 -14.12
N GLN A 153 -6.81 -5.98 -13.38
CA GLN A 153 -6.32 -7.34 -13.14
C GLN A 153 -7.34 -8.19 -12.37
N TRP A 154 -7.97 -7.63 -11.34
CA TRP A 154 -8.99 -8.29 -10.55
C TRP A 154 -10.21 -8.62 -11.41
N ARG A 155 -10.77 -7.65 -12.15
CA ARG A 155 -11.90 -7.88 -13.07
C ARG A 155 -11.62 -9.00 -14.07
N ARG A 156 -10.42 -9.02 -14.67
CA ARG A 156 -10.03 -10.08 -15.62
C ARG A 156 -9.91 -11.45 -14.94
N SER A 157 -9.38 -11.50 -13.73
CA SER A 157 -9.27 -12.74 -12.94
C SER A 157 -10.64 -13.29 -12.56
N ASP A 158 -11.56 -12.40 -12.19
CA ASP A 158 -12.90 -12.74 -11.77
C ASP A 158 -13.73 -13.30 -12.94
N GLN A 159 -13.69 -12.63 -14.10
CA GLN A 159 -14.32 -13.12 -15.34
C GLN A 159 -13.83 -14.51 -15.75
N ARG A 160 -12.52 -14.78 -15.66
CA ARG A 160 -11.96 -16.11 -15.96
C ARG A 160 -12.47 -17.18 -14.99
N THR A 161 -12.65 -16.81 -13.72
CA THR A 161 -13.14 -17.72 -12.69
C THR A 161 -14.61 -18.03 -12.91
N ALA A 162 -15.42 -17.00 -13.18
CA ALA A 162 -16.84 -17.15 -13.53
C ALA A 162 -17.03 -18.07 -14.74
N THR A 163 -16.35 -17.80 -15.87
CA THR A 163 -16.45 -18.67 -17.06
C THR A 163 -15.99 -20.10 -16.81
N ARG A 164 -15.03 -20.34 -15.90
CA ARG A 164 -14.60 -21.70 -15.54
C ARG A 164 -15.68 -22.42 -14.72
N LEU A 165 -16.34 -21.71 -13.82
CA LEU A 165 -17.43 -22.24 -13.01
C LEU A 165 -18.66 -22.52 -13.87
N ASP A 166 -19.06 -21.59 -14.74
CA ASP A 166 -20.16 -21.78 -15.69
C ASP A 166 -19.93 -23.03 -16.56
N ARG A 167 -18.72 -23.20 -17.13
CA ARG A 167 -18.38 -24.40 -17.90
C ARG A 167 -18.31 -25.68 -17.08
N ALA A 168 -18.12 -25.60 -15.77
CA ALA A 168 -18.15 -26.79 -14.91
C ALA A 168 -19.60 -27.21 -14.66
N ALA A 169 -20.46 -26.24 -14.32
CA ALA A 169 -21.89 -26.39 -14.18
C ALA A 169 -22.57 -26.95 -15.44
N ASP A 170 -22.23 -26.42 -16.63
CA ASP A 170 -22.73 -26.93 -17.91
C ASP A 170 -22.33 -28.38 -18.20
N ARG A 171 -21.25 -28.89 -17.57
CA ARG A 171 -20.74 -30.25 -17.78
C ARG A 171 -21.28 -31.26 -16.77
N ASP A 172 -21.70 -30.81 -15.59
CA ASP A 172 -22.18 -31.67 -14.51
C ASP A 172 -23.66 -31.48 -14.19
N ASP A 173 -24.41 -30.79 -15.07
CA ASP A 173 -25.84 -30.48 -14.90
C ASP A 173 -26.13 -29.81 -13.54
N ASP A 174 -25.33 -28.80 -13.18
CA ASP A 174 -25.45 -28.07 -11.92
C ASP A 174 -25.34 -28.95 -10.65
N ALA A 175 -24.55 -30.03 -10.70
CA ALA A 175 -24.44 -30.99 -9.59
C ALA A 175 -24.05 -30.35 -8.26
N GLU A 176 -23.15 -29.36 -8.28
CA GLU A 176 -22.74 -28.61 -7.09
C GLU A 176 -23.91 -27.82 -6.49
N LEU A 177 -24.73 -27.18 -7.33
CA LEU A 177 -25.90 -26.41 -6.92
C LEU A 177 -26.98 -27.33 -6.34
N ALA A 178 -27.20 -28.49 -6.96
CA ALA A 178 -28.12 -29.51 -6.49
C ALA A 178 -27.70 -30.06 -5.12
N ALA A 179 -26.42 -30.37 -4.94
CA ALA A 179 -25.87 -30.84 -3.65
C ALA A 179 -26.01 -29.77 -2.55
N TYR A 180 -25.73 -28.49 -2.89
CA TYR A 180 -25.89 -27.37 -1.98
C TYR A 180 -27.36 -27.18 -1.53
N ASN A 181 -28.30 -27.23 -2.49
CA ASN A 181 -29.74 -27.16 -2.18
C ASN A 181 -30.21 -28.34 -1.32
N ALA A 182 -29.72 -29.56 -1.56
CA ALA A 182 -30.03 -30.73 -0.74
C ALA A 182 -29.54 -30.58 0.71
N MET A 183 -28.36 -30.00 0.90
CA MET A 183 -27.79 -29.72 2.22
C MET A 183 -28.59 -28.64 2.96
N LEU A 184 -28.98 -27.54 2.29
CA LEU A 184 -29.85 -26.52 2.89
C LEU A 184 -31.22 -27.09 3.30
N ALA A 185 -31.80 -27.96 2.46
CA ALA A 185 -33.06 -28.63 2.77
C ALA A 185 -32.93 -29.55 4.00
N GLU A 186 -31.78 -30.22 4.17
CA GLU A 186 -31.50 -31.03 5.35
C GLU A 186 -31.34 -30.19 6.61
N LEU A 187 -30.65 -29.05 6.54
CA LEU A 187 -30.56 -28.10 7.66
C LEU A 187 -31.93 -27.59 8.08
N ALA A 188 -32.78 -27.20 7.11
CA ALA A 188 -34.14 -26.74 7.37
C ALA A 188 -35.01 -27.84 8.03
N ARG A 189 -34.87 -29.11 7.60
CA ARG A 189 -35.57 -30.25 8.24
C ARG A 189 -35.15 -30.47 9.68
N ARG A 190 -33.85 -30.33 9.99
CA ARG A 190 -33.33 -30.48 11.36
C ARG A 190 -33.80 -29.36 12.29
N ASP A 191 -33.83 -28.13 11.81
CA ASP A 191 -34.38 -26.99 12.57
C ASP A 191 -35.88 -27.16 12.83
N ALA A 192 -36.62 -27.69 11.87
CA ALA A 192 -38.05 -27.96 12.02
C ALA A 192 -38.35 -29.11 12.98
N SER A 193 -37.49 -30.13 13.08
CA SER A 193 -37.66 -31.25 14.02
C SER A 193 -37.18 -30.96 15.43
N GLN A 194 -36.46 -29.84 15.65
CA GLN A 194 -36.04 -29.36 16.97
C GLN A 194 -37.01 -28.34 17.60
N ARG A 195 -38.06 -27.92 16.89
CA ARG A 195 -39.14 -27.07 17.39
C ARG A 195 -40.37 -27.90 17.78
#